data_AF-A0A1J6WFQ0-F1
#
_entry.id   AF-A0A1J6WFQ0-F1
#
_cell.length_a   1.000
_cell.length_b   1.000
_cell.length_c   1.000
_cell.angle_alpha   90.00
_cell.angle_beta   90.00
_cell.angle_gamma   90.00
#
_symmetry.space_group_name_H-M   'P 1'
#
loop_
_entity.id
_entity.type
_entity.pdbx_description
1 polymer ?
#
loop_
_entity_poly.entity_id
_entity_poly.type
_entity_poly.pdbx_seq_one_letter_code
_entity_poly.pdbx_strand_id
1 'polypeptide(L)' 'MTGLPKLLMIIGGIILIIGFLMQFIKIGKLPGDIVIKKENTTFYFPLMTSILLSVILSLVFYIIGRFK' A
#
# COMPACT_ATOMS: atom_id res chain seq x y z
N MET A 1 -25.60 16.47 6.18
CA MET A 1 -25.93 15.02 6.16
C MET A 1 -25.01 14.28 5.17
N THR A 2 -23.69 14.28 5.41
CA THR A 2 -22.68 13.77 4.44
C THR A 2 -21.63 12.86 5.05
N GLY A 3 -21.76 12.50 6.35
CA GLY A 3 -20.78 11.68 7.05
C GLY A 3 -20.80 10.22 6.62
N LEU A 4 -22.00 9.65 6.45
CA LEU A 4 -22.17 8.22 6.17
C LEU A 4 -21.62 7.81 4.79
N PRO A 5 -21.93 8.52 3.68
CA PRO A 5 -21.36 8.19 2.37
C PRO A 5 -19.83 8.33 2.33
N LYS A 6 -19.30 9.41 2.95
CA LYS A 6 -17.86 9.66 3.01
C LYS A 6 -17.12 8.59 3.80
N LEU A 7 -17.71 8.13 4.90
CA LEU A 7 -17.15 7.06 5.74
C LEU A 7 -17.13 5.71 5.00
N LEU A 8 -18.20 5.37 4.26
CA LEU A 8 -18.22 4.16 3.43
C LEU A 8 -17.16 4.19 2.32
N MET A 9 -16.96 5.33 1.65
CA MET A 9 -15.93 5.48 0.62
C MET A 9 -14.51 5.31 1.19
N ILE A 10 -14.24 5.84 2.38
CA ILE A 10 -12.94 5.70 3.05
C ILE A 10 -12.69 4.23 3.42
N ILE A 11 -13.67 3.57 4.05
CA ILE A 11 -13.56 2.16 4.44
C ILE A 11 -13.37 1.26 3.20
N GLY A 12 -14.13 1.50 2.13
CA GLY A 12 -13.97 0.77 0.86
C GLY A 12 -12.58 0.94 0.25
N GLY A 13 -12.02 2.16 0.29
CA GLY A 13 -10.66 2.43 -0.16
C GLY A 13 -9.60 1.69 0.67
N ILE A 14 -9.76 1.66 2.00
CA ILE A 14 -8.85 0.93 2.90
C ILE A 14 -8.91 -0.58 2.61
N ILE A 15 -10.10 -1.15 2.43
CA ILE A 15 -10.27 -2.58 2.13
C ILE A 15 -9.65 -2.93 0.77
N LEU A 16 -9.82 -2.08 -0.25
CA LEU A 16 -9.17 -2.27 -1.56
C LEU A 16 -7.65 -2.26 -1.46
N ILE A 17 -7.09 -1.32 -0.70
CA ILE A 17 -5.64 -1.23 -0.46
C ILE A 17 -5.14 -2.49 0.25
N ILE A 18 -5.84 -2.95 1.28
CA ILE A 18 -5.47 -4.16 2.04
C ILE A 18 -5.55 -5.40 1.15
N GLY A 19 -6.63 -5.57 0.38
CA GLY A 19 -6.79 -6.68 -0.55
C GLY A 19 -5.72 -6.68 -1.66
N PHE A 20 -5.39 -5.50 -2.17
CA PHE A 20 -4.31 -5.33 -3.14
C PHE A 20 -2.94 -5.71 -2.52
N LEU A 21 -2.62 -5.20 -1.33
CA LEU A 21 -1.41 -5.55 -0.58
C LEU A 21 -1.33 -7.06 -0.30
N MET A 22 -2.43 -7.71 0.03
CA MET A 22 -2.47 -9.17 0.26
C MET A 22 -2.13 -9.99 -1.00
N GLN A 23 -2.43 -9.49 -2.20
CA GLN A 23 -2.05 -10.15 -3.46
C GLN A 23 -0.53 -10.11 -3.68
N PHE A 24 0.14 -9.06 -3.20
CA PHE A 24 1.60 -8.95 -3.26
C PHE A 24 2.26 -9.71 -2.12
N ILE A 25 1.64 -9.77 -0.94
CA ILE A 25 2.05 -10.63 0.19
C ILE A 25 1.71 -12.10 -0.11
N LYS A 26 2.21 -12.63 -1.24
CA LYS A 26 2.46 -14.06 -1.38
C LYS A 26 3.63 -14.39 -0.48
N ILE A 27 3.28 -14.94 0.68
CA ILE A 27 4.10 -15.68 1.66
C ILE A 27 5.41 -16.15 0.99
N GLY A 28 6.46 -15.33 1.08
CA GLY A 28 7.84 -15.70 0.76
C GLY A 28 8.52 -15.05 -0.44
N LYS A 29 7.84 -14.49 -1.45
CA LYS A 29 8.48 -13.79 -2.59
C LYS A 29 7.54 -12.78 -3.26
N LEU A 30 7.61 -11.51 -2.88
CA LEU A 30 7.05 -10.42 -3.68
C LEU A 30 7.87 -10.29 -4.98
N PRO A 31 7.26 -10.45 -6.17
CA PRO A 31 7.92 -10.04 -7.41
C PRO A 31 8.03 -8.51 -7.41
N GLY A 32 9.23 -7.99 -7.17
CA GLY A 32 9.50 -6.55 -7.07
C GLY A 32 10.32 -6.15 -5.84
N ASP A 33 10.35 -7.00 -4.80
CA ASP A 33 11.30 -6.83 -3.71
C ASP A 33 12.64 -7.42 -4.14
N ILE A 34 13.69 -6.60 -4.11
CA ILE A 34 15.03 -7.04 -4.46
C ILE A 34 15.52 -7.91 -3.31
N VAL A 35 15.37 -9.23 -3.47
CA VAL A 35 15.85 -10.22 -2.52
C VAL A 35 17.14 -10.82 -3.06
N ILE A 36 18.26 -10.27 -2.60
CA ILE A 36 19.58 -10.82 -2.91
C ILE A 36 19.91 -11.83 -1.81
N LYS A 37 19.74 -13.11 -2.12
CA LYS A 37 20.21 -14.22 -1.27
C LYS A 37 21.62 -14.62 -1.70
N LYS A 38 22.59 -14.42 -0.81
CA LYS A 38 23.95 -14.96 -0.90
C LYS A 38 24.14 -15.97 0.24
N GLU A 39 25.06 -16.91 0.11
CA GLU A 39 25.22 -18.13 0.94
C GLU A 39 25.07 -17.94 2.47
N ASN A 40 25.40 -16.77 3.04
CA ASN A 40 25.19 -16.43 4.45
C ASN A 40 24.43 -15.12 4.71
N THR A 41 23.96 -14.41 3.67
CA THR A 41 23.34 -13.09 3.82
C THR A 41 22.12 -12.92 2.92
N THR A 42 21.00 -12.49 3.49
CA THR A 42 19.78 -12.15 2.75
C THR A 42 19.57 -10.64 2.84
N PHE A 43 19.73 -9.93 1.72
CA PHE A 43 19.37 -8.52 1.62
C PHE A 43 17.96 -8.41 1.02
N TYR A 44 17.04 -7.81 1.77
CA TYR A 44 15.65 -7.62 1.38
C TYR A 44 15.39 -6.12 1.20
N PHE A 45 15.07 -5.69 -0.02
CA PHE A 45 14.75 -4.30 -0.31
C PHE A 45 13.30 -4.15 -0.79
N PRO A 46 12.39 -3.68 0.08
CA PRO A 46 10.96 -3.57 -0.17
C PRO A 46 10.61 -2.34 -1.03
N LEU A 47 11.04 -2.33 -2.29
CA LEU A 47 10.80 -1.21 -3.23
C LEU A 47 9.32 -1.02 -3.53
N MET A 48 8.64 -2.12 -3.82
CA MET A 48 7.27 -2.12 -4.30
C MET A 48 6.30 -1.61 -3.22
N THR A 49 6.54 -2.05 -1.97
CA THR A 49 5.81 -1.60 -0.79
C THR A 49 6.04 -0.12 -0.50
N SER A 50 7.27 0.37 -0.65
CA SER A 50 7.61 1.78 -0.42
C SER A 50 6.93 2.72 -1.44
N ILE A 51 6.90 2.32 -2.72
CA ILE A 51 6.22 3.06 -3.79
C ILE A 51 4.70 3.07 -3.54
N LEU A 52 4.12 1.91 -3.22
CA LEU A 52 2.69 1.79 -2.99
C LEU A 52 2.24 2.65 -1.80
N LEU A 53 3.00 2.61 -0.70
CA LEU A 53 2.76 3.45 0.47
C LEU A 53 2.81 4.94 0.12
N SER A 54 3.80 5.36 -0.67
CA SER A 54 3.95 6.74 -1.14
C SER A 54 2.76 7.20 -1.98
N VAL A 55 2.28 6.38 -2.90
CA VAL A 55 1.11 6.69 -3.74
C VAL A 55 -0.15 6.82 -2.88
N ILE A 56 -0.36 5.92 -1.92
CA ILE A 56 -1.51 5.96 -1.00
C ILE A 56 -1.48 7.24 -0.16
N LEU A 57 -0.35 7.53 0.49
CA LEU A 57 -0.17 8.74 1.29
C LEU A 57 -0.40 10.00 0.46
N SER A 58 0.14 10.03 -0.77
CA SER A 58 -0.06 11.14 -1.70
C SER A 58 -1.54 11.32 -2.06
N LEU A 59 -2.26 10.23 -2.32
CA LEU A 59 -3.70 10.27 -2.64
C LEU A 59 -4.51 10.78 -1.44
N VAL A 60 -4.17 10.32 -0.23
CA VAL A 60 -4.80 10.76 1.02
C VAL A 60 -4.58 12.26 1.23
N PHE A 61 -3.33 12.73 1.13
CA PHE A 61 -3.02 14.17 1.25
C PHE A 61 -3.66 15.01 0.15
N TYR A 62 -3.72 14.51 -1.08
CA TYR A 62 -4.39 15.18 -2.19
C TYR A 62 -5.88 15.36 -1.92
N ILE A 63 -6.55 14.31 -1.43
CA ILE A 63 -7.97 14.35 -1.11
C ILE A 63 -8.23 15.28 0.08
N ILE A 64 -7.44 15.18 1.16
CA ILE A 64 -7.58 16.06 2.34
C ILE A 64 -7.34 17.52 1.96
N GLY A 65 -6.28 17.80 1.18
CA GLY A 65 -5.96 19.15 0.73
C GLY A 65 -7.00 19.76 -0.21
N ARG A 66 -7.72 18.93 -0.96
CA ARG A 66 -8.79 19.36 -1.88
C ARG A 66 -10.16 19.53 -1.21
N PHE A 67 -10.32 19.05 0.03
CA PHE A 67 -11.52 19.25 0.84
C PHE A 67 -11.43 20.48 1.78
N LYS A 68 -10.37 21.27 1.68
CA LYS A 68 -10.25 22.60 2.27
C LYS A 68 -10.60 23.67 1.23
#